data_AF-A0A7I9XVU5-F1
#
_entry.id   AF-A0A7I9XVU5-F1
#
_cell.length_a   1.000
_cell.length_b   1.000
_cell.length_c   1.000
_cell.angle_alpha   90.00
_cell.angle_beta   90.00
_cell.angle_gamma   90.00
#
_symmetry.space_group_name_H-M   'P 1'
#
loop_
_entity.id
_entity.type
_entity.pdbx_description
1 polymer ?
#
loop_
_entity_poly.entity_id
_entity_poly.type
_entity_poly.pdbx_seq_one_letter_code
_entity_poly.pdbx_strand_id
1 'polypeptide(L)'
;MAWRDDDAVDAWLRRVRPRLTETDAAQHRRVLADIRNRGYGAWRFGDAHAALHDRLAAVLASVDTSEQVARQLSTLMTMVTLESVTGVLESKLASTEFVVLPIFGRDGQPAYQIEIHLARPETLTLSDLDAALSHARQLLAAAVV
;
A
#
# COMPACT_ATOMS: atom_id res chain seq x y z
N MET A 1 1.10 4.86 -10.64
CA MET A 1 0.03 5.79 -11.07
C MET A 1 0.14 7.16 -10.40
N ALA A 2 0.50 7.25 -9.12
CA ALA A 2 0.52 8.54 -8.41
C ALA A 2 1.42 9.62 -9.03
N TRP A 3 2.43 9.26 -9.83
CA TRP A 3 3.32 10.21 -10.55
C TRP A 3 3.01 10.38 -12.04
N ARG A 4 1.91 9.80 -12.54
CA ARG A 4 1.43 10.05 -13.90
C ARG A 4 0.62 11.35 -13.95
N ASP A 5 0.57 11.94 -15.13
CA ASP A 5 -0.32 13.06 -15.43
C ASP A 5 -1.81 12.68 -15.30
N ASP A 6 -2.65 13.71 -15.18
CA ASP A 6 -4.07 13.53 -14.89
C ASP A 6 -4.81 12.83 -16.03
N ASP A 7 -4.40 13.05 -17.29
CA ASP A 7 -4.98 12.39 -18.46
C ASP A 7 -4.74 10.87 -18.44
N ALA A 8 -3.52 10.46 -18.09
CA ALA A 8 -3.15 9.06 -17.94
C ALA A 8 -3.87 8.41 -16.76
N VAL A 9 -4.03 9.12 -15.64
CA VAL A 9 -4.81 8.66 -14.48
C VAL A 9 -6.27 8.47 -14.88
N ASP A 10 -6.87 9.42 -15.57
CA ASP A 10 -8.26 9.35 -16.02
C ASP A 10 -8.48 8.22 -17.04
N ALA A 11 -7.55 8.06 -17.98
CA ALA A 11 -7.57 6.94 -18.92
C ALA A 11 -7.46 5.59 -18.19
N TRP A 12 -6.64 5.50 -17.14
CA TRP A 12 -6.54 4.31 -16.31
C TRP A 12 -7.84 4.02 -15.55
N LEU A 13 -8.43 5.01 -14.88
CA LEU A 13 -9.68 4.86 -14.14
C LEU A 13 -10.84 4.38 -15.03
N ARG A 14 -10.94 4.89 -16.27
CA ARG A 14 -11.93 4.43 -17.26
C ARG A 14 -11.77 2.96 -17.67
N ARG A 15 -10.56 2.40 -17.55
CA ARG A 15 -10.25 1.00 -17.91
C ARG A 15 -10.45 0.02 -16.76
N VAL A 16 -10.56 0.49 -15.51
CA VAL A 16 -10.82 -0.39 -14.35
C VAL A 16 -12.14 -1.16 -14.55
N ARG A 17 -12.13 -2.44 -14.15
CA ARG A 17 -13.29 -3.34 -14.19
C ARG A 17 -13.47 -4.01 -12.82
N PRO A 18 -14.68 -4.00 -12.23
CA PRO A 18 -15.91 -3.36 -12.73
C PRO A 18 -15.78 -1.83 -12.86
N ARG A 19 -16.65 -1.23 -13.68
CA ARG A 19 -16.59 0.23 -13.91
C ARG A 19 -16.83 0.95 -12.58
N LEU A 20 -15.89 1.80 -12.20
CA LEU A 20 -15.98 2.61 -10.99
C LEU A 20 -17.15 3.60 -11.07
N THR A 21 -17.78 3.87 -9.93
CA THR A 21 -18.66 5.02 -9.79
C THR A 21 -17.83 6.32 -9.81
N GLU A 22 -18.46 7.47 -10.04
CA GLU A 22 -17.71 8.74 -10.00
C GLU A 22 -17.15 9.01 -8.59
N THR A 23 -17.88 8.63 -7.54
CA THR A 23 -17.43 8.72 -6.16
C THR A 23 -16.16 7.88 -5.93
N ASP A 24 -16.14 6.65 -6.43
CA ASP A 24 -14.97 5.77 -6.32
C ASP A 24 -13.79 6.33 -7.13
N ALA A 25 -14.04 6.82 -8.35
CA ALA A 25 -13.01 7.44 -9.18
C ALA A 25 -12.40 8.67 -8.48
N ALA A 26 -13.24 9.53 -7.89
CA ALA A 26 -12.79 10.68 -7.10
C ALA A 26 -12.01 10.27 -5.84
N GLN A 27 -12.37 9.15 -5.20
CA GLN A 27 -11.59 8.59 -4.10
C GLN A 27 -10.21 8.11 -4.57
N HIS A 28 -10.13 7.39 -5.70
CA HIS A 28 -8.86 6.95 -6.25
C HIS A 28 -7.94 8.14 -6.60
N ARG A 29 -8.49 9.20 -7.22
CA ARG A 29 -7.71 10.42 -7.51
C ARG A 29 -7.16 11.07 -6.23
N ARG A 30 -7.97 11.17 -5.17
CA ARG A 30 -7.53 11.68 -3.87
C ARG A 30 -6.39 10.86 -3.28
N VAL A 31 -6.52 9.53 -3.28
CA VAL A 31 -5.45 8.64 -2.80
C VAL A 31 -4.15 8.82 -3.59
N LEU A 32 -4.23 8.94 -4.91
CA LEU A 32 -3.04 9.20 -5.74
C LEU A 32 -2.39 10.56 -5.43
N ALA A 33 -3.19 11.59 -5.15
CA ALA A 33 -2.70 12.90 -4.74
C ALA A 33 -2.02 12.85 -3.37
N ASP A 34 -2.61 12.16 -2.39
CA ASP A 34 -2.03 11.97 -1.06
C ASP A 34 -0.67 11.26 -1.14
N ILE A 35 -0.58 10.20 -1.95
CA ILE A 35 0.67 9.48 -2.22
C ILE A 35 1.71 10.41 -2.85
N ARG A 36 1.32 11.22 -3.84
CA ARG A 36 2.23 12.16 -4.51
C ARG A 36 2.75 13.22 -3.53
N ASN A 37 1.87 13.78 -2.70
CA ASN A 37 2.20 14.82 -1.72
C ASN A 37 3.12 14.28 -0.63
N ARG A 38 2.88 13.06 -0.15
CA ARG A 38 3.67 12.42 0.92
C ARG A 38 4.97 11.80 0.40
N GLY A 39 5.01 11.42 -0.88
CA GLY A 39 6.14 10.75 -1.52
C GLY A 39 6.17 9.23 -1.32
N TYR A 40 5.21 8.67 -0.59
CA TYR A 40 4.99 7.24 -0.38
C TYR A 40 3.51 7.00 -0.09
N GLY A 41 3.04 5.76 -0.24
CA GLY A 41 1.70 5.39 0.20
C GLY A 41 1.73 4.62 1.52
N ALA A 42 0.65 4.71 2.27
CA ALA A 42 0.43 3.93 3.48
C ALA A 42 -0.93 3.22 3.39
N TRP A 43 -0.97 1.96 3.81
CA TRP A 43 -2.16 1.13 3.76
C TRP A 43 -2.42 0.43 5.08
N ARG A 44 -3.71 0.25 5.36
CA ARG A 44 -4.22 -0.66 6.38
C ARG A 44 -5.13 -1.69 5.74
N PHE A 45 -5.40 -2.76 6.47
CA PHE A 45 -6.48 -3.66 6.14
C PHE A 45 -7.83 -3.04 6.50
N GLY A 46 -8.78 -3.07 5.56
CA GLY A 46 -10.17 -2.66 5.84
C GLY A 46 -10.86 -3.65 6.79
N ASP A 47 -11.92 -3.22 7.47
CA ASP A 47 -12.51 -4.03 8.55
C ASP A 47 -13.12 -5.37 8.05
N ALA A 48 -13.57 -5.41 6.80
CA ALA A 48 -13.99 -6.64 6.11
C ALA A 48 -12.82 -7.61 5.87
N HIS A 49 -11.58 -7.10 5.76
CA HIS A 49 -10.36 -7.91 5.67
C HIS A 49 -10.11 -8.67 6.96
N ALA A 50 -10.19 -7.99 8.12
CA ALA A 50 -9.86 -8.60 9.41
C ALA A 50 -10.82 -9.77 9.71
N ALA A 51 -12.13 -9.54 9.53
CA ALA A 51 -13.13 -10.58 9.72
C ALA A 51 -12.99 -11.76 8.72
N LEU A 52 -12.55 -11.50 7.49
CA LEU A 52 -12.30 -12.54 6.49
C LEU A 52 -11.00 -13.30 6.79
N HIS A 53 -9.95 -12.60 7.18
CA HIS A 53 -8.66 -13.17 7.57
C HIS A 53 -8.80 -14.08 8.78
N ASP A 54 -9.50 -13.64 9.84
CA ASP A 54 -9.72 -14.46 11.03
C ASP A 54 -10.51 -15.74 10.70
N ARG A 55 -11.54 -15.62 9.84
CA ARG A 55 -12.32 -16.77 9.37
C ARG A 55 -11.48 -17.71 8.52
N LEU A 56 -10.65 -17.20 7.62
CA LEU A 56 -9.83 -18.04 6.75
C LEU A 56 -8.64 -18.65 7.49
N ALA A 57 -8.04 -17.94 8.45
CA ALA A 57 -7.02 -18.47 9.34
C ALA A 57 -7.59 -19.61 10.20
N ALA A 58 -8.82 -19.48 10.69
CA ALA A 58 -9.51 -20.56 11.39
C ALA A 58 -9.77 -21.78 10.47
N VAL A 59 -10.12 -21.55 9.20
CA VAL A 59 -10.27 -22.62 8.20
C VAL A 59 -8.92 -23.26 7.87
N LEU A 60 -7.87 -22.47 7.63
CA LEU A 60 -6.53 -22.97 7.33
C LEU A 60 -5.92 -23.73 8.51
N ALA A 61 -6.19 -23.34 9.76
CA ALA A 61 -5.81 -24.09 10.95
C ALA A 61 -6.57 -25.43 11.07
N SER A 62 -7.73 -25.55 10.41
CA SER A 62 -8.53 -26.78 10.39
C SER A 62 -8.18 -27.74 9.25
N VAL A 63 -7.37 -27.31 8.27
CA VAL A 63 -6.95 -28.12 7.13
C VAL A 63 -5.44 -28.32 7.19
N ASP A 64 -4.95 -29.55 6.96
CA ASP A 64 -3.53 -29.87 6.92
C ASP A 64 -2.91 -29.27 5.63
N THR A 65 -2.75 -27.94 5.61
CA THR A 65 -2.36 -27.15 4.45
C THR A 65 -0.87 -26.83 4.55
N SER A 66 -0.11 -27.02 3.47
CA SER A 66 1.32 -26.65 3.49
C SER A 66 1.49 -25.14 3.71
N GLU A 67 2.49 -24.75 4.49
CA GLU A 67 2.72 -23.34 4.84
C GLU A 67 2.81 -22.40 3.62
N GLN A 68 3.25 -22.92 2.47
CA GLN A 68 3.36 -22.16 1.23
C GLN A 68 1.98 -21.79 0.65
N VAL A 69 0.99 -22.69 0.76
CA VAL A 69 -0.39 -22.44 0.34
C VAL A 69 -1.06 -21.42 1.28
N ALA A 70 -0.81 -21.52 2.58
CA ALA A 70 -1.27 -20.54 3.57
C ALA A 70 -0.69 -19.14 3.29
N ARG A 71 0.61 -19.05 2.99
CA ARG A 71 1.27 -17.79 2.62
C ARG A 71 0.71 -17.20 1.32
N GLN A 72 0.51 -18.00 0.27
CA GLN A 72 -0.07 -17.52 -0.99
C GLN A 72 -1.52 -17.05 -0.84
N LEU A 73 -2.34 -17.76 -0.06
CA LEU A 73 -3.70 -17.34 0.24
C LEU A 73 -3.73 -16.04 1.04
N SER A 74 -2.86 -15.91 2.05
CA SER A 74 -2.69 -14.66 2.80
C SER A 74 -2.31 -13.50 1.86
N THR A 75 -1.31 -13.67 0.98
CA THR A 75 -0.92 -12.64 0.00
C THR A 75 -2.06 -12.24 -0.94
N LEU A 76 -2.86 -13.20 -1.43
CA LEU A 76 -4.01 -12.90 -2.30
C LEU A 76 -5.11 -12.15 -1.54
N MET A 77 -5.34 -12.49 -0.27
CA MET A 77 -6.31 -11.79 0.58
C MET A 77 -5.87 -10.36 0.88
N THR A 78 -4.58 -10.14 1.14
CA THR A 78 -3.97 -8.83 1.37
C THR A 78 -4.35 -7.86 0.25
N MET A 79 -4.52 -8.33 -0.99
CA MET A 79 -4.86 -7.49 -2.14
C MET A 79 -6.34 -7.06 -2.22
N VAL A 80 -7.28 -7.74 -1.55
CA VAL A 80 -8.73 -7.58 -1.82
C VAL A 80 -9.40 -6.47 -1.00
N THR A 81 -8.75 -5.93 0.02
CA THR A 81 -9.38 -4.98 0.97
C THR A 81 -8.37 -4.04 1.61
N LEU A 82 -7.52 -3.43 0.78
CA LEU A 82 -6.57 -2.41 1.23
C LEU A 82 -7.26 -1.05 1.27
N GLU A 83 -7.17 -0.39 2.41
CA GLU A 83 -7.57 1.01 2.56
C GLU A 83 -6.31 1.86 2.65
N SER A 84 -6.21 2.86 1.77
CA SER A 84 -5.13 3.83 1.89
C SER A 84 -5.40 4.78 3.06
N VAL A 85 -4.41 4.90 3.95
CA VAL A 85 -4.41 5.83 5.08
C VAL A 85 -3.42 6.98 4.88
N THR A 86 -2.84 7.10 3.68
CA THR A 86 -1.75 8.05 3.37
C THR A 86 -2.06 9.50 3.77
N GLY A 87 -3.26 9.99 3.45
CA GLY A 87 -3.68 11.37 3.76
C GLY A 87 -4.05 11.61 5.22
N VAL A 88 -4.10 10.56 6.05
CA VAL A 88 -4.50 10.63 7.48
C VAL A 88 -3.54 9.85 8.38
N LEU A 89 -2.32 9.59 7.90
CA LEU A 89 -1.36 8.66 8.53
C LEU A 89 -1.02 9.08 9.95
N GLU A 90 -0.95 10.39 10.22
CA GLU A 90 -0.70 10.97 11.55
C GLU A 90 -1.65 10.38 12.61
N SER A 91 -2.91 10.16 12.24
CA SER A 91 -3.94 9.61 13.13
C SER A 91 -4.11 8.09 13.03
N LYS A 92 -3.52 7.47 12.01
CA LYS A 92 -3.72 6.06 11.66
C LYS A 92 -2.46 5.21 11.71
N LEU A 93 -1.31 5.77 12.08
CA LEU A 93 -0.01 5.09 12.10
C LEU A 93 -0.05 3.77 12.87
N ALA A 94 -0.70 3.74 14.03
CA ALA A 94 -0.83 2.53 14.85
C ALA A 94 -1.59 1.37 14.17
N SER A 95 -2.44 1.70 13.19
CA SER A 95 -3.21 0.74 12.39
C SER A 95 -2.65 0.53 10.98
N THR A 96 -1.53 1.19 10.63
CA THR A 96 -0.90 1.04 9.33
C THR A 96 -0.15 -0.28 9.27
N GLU A 97 -0.41 -1.06 8.22
CA GLU A 97 0.11 -2.41 8.06
C GLU A 97 1.39 -2.41 7.22
N PHE A 98 1.43 -1.55 6.20
CA PHE A 98 2.62 -1.37 5.39
C PHE A 98 2.63 -0.01 4.69
N VAL A 99 3.82 0.37 4.26
CA VAL A 99 4.06 1.52 3.40
C VAL A 99 4.72 1.09 2.11
N VAL A 100 4.44 1.79 1.02
CA VAL A 100 5.05 1.56 -0.29
C VAL A 100 5.80 2.81 -0.72
N LEU A 101 7.11 2.65 -0.82
CA LEU A 101 8.06 3.68 -1.22
C LEU A 101 8.42 3.51 -2.71
N PRO A 102 8.17 4.52 -3.57
CA PRO A 102 8.64 4.49 -4.95
C PRO A 102 10.16 4.66 -5.04
N ILE A 103 10.79 3.95 -5.97
CA ILE A 103 12.17 4.19 -6.41
C ILE A 103 12.12 4.71 -7.84
N PHE A 104 12.58 5.94 -8.03
CA PHE A 104 12.48 6.64 -9.30
C PHE A 104 13.57 6.21 -10.26
N GLY A 105 13.19 6.03 -11.53
CA GLY A 105 14.10 5.90 -12.65
C GLY A 105 14.59 7.27 -13.15
N ARG A 106 15.40 7.22 -14.21
CA ARG A 106 16.01 8.42 -14.82
C ARG A 106 15.00 9.37 -15.45
N ASP A 107 13.80 8.90 -15.76
CA ASP A 107 12.69 9.68 -16.32
C ASP A 107 11.84 10.38 -15.25
N GLY A 108 12.22 10.28 -13.98
CA GLY A 108 11.44 10.84 -12.86
C GLY A 108 10.13 10.09 -12.60
N GLN A 109 9.94 8.90 -13.20
CA GLN A 109 8.83 8.00 -12.88
C GLN A 109 9.30 6.88 -11.95
N PRO A 110 8.43 6.36 -11.08
CA PRO A 110 8.75 5.16 -10.32
C PRO A 110 9.06 3.98 -11.27
N ALA A 111 10.27 3.45 -11.17
CA ALA A 111 10.71 2.27 -11.90
C ALA A 111 10.49 0.99 -11.06
N TYR A 112 10.65 1.12 -9.74
CA TYR A 112 10.42 0.04 -8.76
C TYR A 112 9.69 0.59 -7.55
N GLN A 113 9.21 -0.31 -6.69
CA GLN A 113 8.62 0.04 -5.40
C GLN A 113 9.15 -0.89 -4.32
N ILE A 114 9.21 -0.40 -3.09
CA ILE A 114 9.53 -1.19 -1.91
C ILE A 114 8.33 -1.16 -0.99
N GLU A 115 7.90 -2.34 -0.57
CA GLU A 115 6.88 -2.52 0.44
C GLU A 115 7.55 -2.83 1.78
N ILE A 116 7.21 -2.06 2.81
CA ILE A 116 7.75 -2.21 4.16
C ILE A 116 6.56 -2.48 5.08
N HIS A 117 6.49 -3.70 5.59
CA HIS A 117 5.48 -4.09 6.57
C HIS A 117 5.85 -3.53 7.95
N LEU A 118 4.93 -2.78 8.54
CA LEU A 118 5.06 -2.24 9.87
C LEU A 118 4.48 -3.28 10.82
N ALA A 119 5.35 -4.00 11.56
CA ALA A 119 4.95 -5.05 12.50
C ALA A 119 4.22 -4.53 13.76
N ARG A 120 3.46 -3.43 13.63
CA ARG A 120 2.76 -2.69 14.68
C ARG A 120 3.59 -2.46 15.95
N PRO A 121 4.80 -1.86 15.88
CA PRO A 121 5.52 -1.51 17.11
C PRO A 121 4.76 -0.37 17.79
N GLU A 122 4.28 -0.57 19.02
CA GLU A 122 3.59 0.45 19.82
C GLU A 122 4.42 1.76 20.00
N THR A 123 5.72 1.69 19.71
CA THR A 123 6.69 2.77 19.84
C THR A 123 7.06 3.47 18.54
N LEU A 124 6.60 3.00 17.37
CA LEU A 124 6.96 3.62 16.09
C LEU A 124 6.31 5.00 15.98
N THR A 125 7.13 6.05 15.95
CA THR A 125 6.64 7.41 15.68
C THR A 125 6.64 7.71 14.19
N LEU A 126 5.86 8.72 13.78
CA LEU A 126 5.87 9.17 12.38
C LEU A 126 7.25 9.67 11.96
N SER A 127 7.97 10.34 12.86
CA SER A 127 9.33 10.83 12.60
C SER A 127 10.31 9.68 12.36
N ASP A 128 10.19 8.58 13.11
CA ASP A 128 11.04 7.40 12.93
C ASP A 128 10.77 6.75 11.57
N LEU A 129 9.49 6.64 11.19
CA LEU A 129 9.08 6.11 9.89
C LEU A 129 9.63 6.97 8.75
N ASP A 130 9.42 8.28 8.80
CA ASP A 130 9.89 9.20 7.75
C ASP A 130 11.42 9.19 7.63
N ALA A 131 12.13 9.10 8.77
CA ALA A 131 13.60 8.94 8.78
C ALA A 131 14.04 7.63 8.12
N ALA A 132 13.40 6.51 8.46
CA ALA A 132 13.69 5.20 7.87
C ALA A 132 13.43 5.18 6.36
N LEU A 133 12.31 5.76 5.91
CA LEU A 133 11.96 5.85 4.48
C LEU A 133 12.92 6.74 3.70
N SER A 134 13.30 7.88 4.26
CA SER A 134 14.29 8.76 3.65
C SER A 134 15.65 8.06 3.51
N HIS A 135 16.07 7.34 4.55
CA HIS A 135 17.31 6.57 4.53
C HIS A 135 17.27 5.46 3.47
N ALA A 136 16.18 4.67 3.42
CA ALA A 136 16.00 3.63 2.41
C ALA A 136 16.08 4.20 0.98
N ARG A 137 15.42 5.33 0.73
CA ARG A 137 15.46 6.00 -0.58
C ARG A 137 16.88 6.42 -0.98
N GLN A 138 17.67 6.93 -0.04
CA GLN A 138 19.05 7.34 -0.29
C GLN A 138 19.95 6.15 -0.64
N LEU A 139 19.84 5.04 0.09
CA LEU A 139 20.62 3.82 -0.18
C LEU A 139 20.39 3.30 -1.60
N LEU A 140 19.16 3.37 -2.08
CA LEU A 140 18.77 2.80 -3.37
C LEU A 140 19.03 3.74 -4.54
N ALA A 141 18.89 5.06 -4.33
CA ALA A 141 19.30 6.04 -5.33
C ALA A 141 20.80 5.93 -5.64
N ALA A 142 21.63 5.64 -4.64
CA ALA A 142 23.06 5.42 -4.81
C ALA A 142 23.41 4.12 -5.56
N ALA A 143 22.50 3.13 -5.58
CA ALA A 143 22.69 1.85 -6.24
C ALA A 143 22.23 1.83 -7.72
N VAL A 144 21.50 2.86 -8.16
CA VAL A 144 20.89 2.96 -9.51
C VAL A 144 21.75 3.81 -10.48
N VAL A 145 23.03 4.02 -10.16
CA VAL A 145 23.98 4.82 -10.96
C VAL A 145 24.37 4.09 -12.26
#